data_AF-A0A2V8TC93-F1
#
_entry.id   AF-A0A2V8TC93-F1
#
_cell.length_a   1.000
_cell.length_b   1.000
_cell.length_c   1.000
_cell.angle_alpha   90.00
_cell.angle_beta   90.00
_cell.angle_gamma   90.00
#
_symmetry.space_group_name_H-M   'P 1'
#
loop_
_entity.id
_entity.type
_entity.pdbx_description
1 polymer ?
#
loop_
_entity_poly.entity_id
_entity_poly.type
_entity_poly.pdbx_seq_one_letter_code
_entity_poly.pdbx_strand_id
1 'polypeptide(L)'
;MNRRRLIWAAVMLAAGAYLVLRIATGKMQAPVGVKGVGIWFAAFMTLAIFSFLFGDNPAYKFAEHLFVGVSAAYWMVVTFWTALVPNLFGKLFPDLVATYLMPGLKENGKAPEQDLFYLVPLVFGILLLWRLSPKAPWLSRWALAFIIGITAGLRLIGFLSSDFIGQIRNTMVPFVVLSADGGPLWGDTINNLVTLVGVTTALCYFYFSKEHDGVFGRISRVGIWTLMITFGAGFGYTVMGRVALLVGRLQFLLIDWLRLASP
;
A
#
# COMPACT_ATOMS: atom_id res chain seq x y z
N MET A 1 -25.06 -1.44 -39.61
CA MET A 1 -24.94 -0.59 -38.40
C MET A 1 -25.37 -1.40 -37.18
N ASN A 2 -24.45 -1.77 -36.29
CA ASN A 2 -24.64 -2.86 -35.32
C ASN A 2 -25.74 -2.58 -34.28
N ARG A 3 -26.75 -3.46 -34.20
CA ARG A 3 -27.85 -3.46 -33.20
C ARG A 3 -27.35 -3.23 -31.76
N ARG A 4 -26.18 -3.76 -31.40
CA ARG A 4 -25.52 -3.51 -30.11
C ARG A 4 -25.24 -2.02 -29.86
N ARG A 5 -24.71 -1.26 -30.84
CA ARG A 5 -24.42 0.17 -30.67
C ARG A 5 -25.68 1.00 -30.47
N LEU A 6 -26.79 0.62 -31.11
CA LEU A 6 -28.10 1.26 -30.94
C LEU A 6 -28.70 1.00 -29.55
N ILE A 7 -28.61 -0.23 -29.06
CA ILE A 7 -29.06 -0.58 -27.70
C ILE A 7 -28.23 0.19 -26.65
N TRP A 8 -26.92 0.25 -26.81
CA TRP A 8 -26.05 1.02 -25.90
C TRP A 8 -26.32 2.53 -25.96
N ALA A 9 -26.57 3.09 -27.15
CA ALA A 9 -26.95 4.50 -27.28
C ALA A 9 -28.30 4.80 -26.62
N ALA A 10 -29.29 3.92 -26.76
CA ALA A 10 -30.59 4.04 -26.11
C ALA A 10 -30.48 3.94 -24.57
N VAL A 11 -29.67 3.01 -24.06
CA VAL A 11 -29.41 2.85 -22.62
C VAL A 11 -28.69 4.08 -22.07
N MET A 12 -27.70 4.61 -22.77
CA MET A 12 -26.98 5.83 -22.37
C MET A 12 -27.89 7.06 -22.38
N LEU A 13 -28.79 7.19 -23.36
CA LEU A 13 -29.77 8.26 -23.42
C LEU A 13 -30.82 8.14 -22.30
N ALA A 14 -31.31 6.93 -22.02
CA ALA A 14 -32.22 6.68 -20.91
C ALA A 14 -31.57 6.96 -19.54
N ALA A 15 -30.31 6.54 -19.36
CA ALA A 15 -29.52 6.84 -18.17
C ALA A 15 -29.26 8.35 -18.04
N GLY A 16 -28.91 9.03 -19.13
CA GLY A 16 -28.73 10.48 -19.16
C GLY A 16 -30.02 11.23 -18.80
N ALA A 17 -31.15 10.85 -19.39
CA ALA A 17 -32.45 11.42 -19.06
C ALA A 17 -32.82 11.18 -17.60
N TYR A 18 -32.57 9.98 -17.07
CA TYR A 18 -32.79 9.65 -15.66
C TYR A 18 -31.95 10.52 -14.72
N LEU A 19 -30.67 10.72 -15.05
CA LEU A 19 -29.76 11.57 -14.28
C LEU A 19 -30.22 13.03 -14.29
N VAL A 20 -30.59 13.57 -15.45
CA VAL A 20 -31.11 14.95 -15.57
C VAL A 20 -32.39 15.13 -14.74
N LEU A 21 -33.30 14.15 -14.77
CA LEU A 21 -34.56 14.18 -14.01
C LEU A 21 -34.31 14.06 -12.49
N ARG A 22 -33.29 13.30 -12.07
CA ARG A 22 -32.83 13.20 -10.68
C ARG A 22 -32.15 14.48 -10.17
N ILE A 23 -31.40 15.17 -11.03
CA ILE A 23 -30.83 16.50 -10.71
C ILE A 23 -31.95 17.54 -10.59
N ALA A 24 -32.91 17.54 -11.53
CA ALA A 24 -34.03 18.47 -11.54
C ALA A 24 -34.97 18.29 -10.33
N THR A 25 -35.09 17.06 -9.80
CA THR A 25 -35.88 16.77 -8.59
C THR A 25 -35.16 17.08 -7.26
N GLY A 26 -33.95 17.64 -7.31
CA GLY A 26 -33.16 18.00 -6.11
C GLY A 26 -32.64 16.80 -5.31
N LYS A 27 -32.91 15.58 -5.79
CA LYS A 27 -32.48 14.33 -5.15
C LYS A 27 -31.01 14.01 -5.41
N MET A 28 -30.35 14.72 -6.32
CA MET A 28 -28.95 14.53 -6.68
C MET A 28 -28.20 15.87 -6.59
N GLN A 29 -26.93 15.83 -6.14
CA GLN A 29 -26.14 17.04 -6.03
C GLN A 29 -25.75 17.54 -7.43
N ALA A 30 -26.06 18.80 -7.73
CA ALA A 30 -25.80 19.38 -9.04
C ALA A 30 -24.28 19.37 -9.33
N PRO A 31 -23.86 19.10 -10.59
CA PRO A 31 -22.46 18.97 -10.96
C PRO A 31 -21.67 20.29 -10.91
N VAL A 32 -22.30 21.40 -10.49
CA VAL A 32 -21.75 22.77 -10.62
C VAL A 32 -21.11 23.31 -9.33
N GLY A 33 -21.33 22.68 -8.17
CA GLY A 33 -20.66 23.08 -6.91
C GLY A 33 -19.33 22.35 -6.69
N VAL A 34 -18.37 22.92 -5.95
CA VAL A 34 -17.04 22.29 -5.67
C VAL A 34 -17.18 20.84 -5.18
N LYS A 35 -18.11 20.59 -4.25
CA LYS A 35 -18.43 19.23 -3.79
C LYS A 35 -19.09 18.37 -4.88
N GLY A 36 -19.96 18.96 -5.69
CA GLY A 36 -20.63 18.29 -6.81
C GLY A 36 -19.66 17.86 -7.90
N VAL A 37 -18.80 18.75 -8.38
CA VAL A 37 -17.75 18.44 -9.37
C VAL A 37 -16.90 17.27 -8.90
N GLY A 38 -16.46 17.28 -7.63
CA GLY A 38 -15.68 16.19 -7.04
C GLY A 38 -16.42 14.85 -7.02
N ILE A 39 -17.68 14.83 -6.58
CA ILE A 39 -18.49 13.59 -6.53
C ILE A 39 -18.75 13.05 -7.94
N TRP A 40 -19.09 13.92 -8.89
CA TRP A 40 -19.33 13.53 -10.28
C TRP A 40 -18.05 13.02 -10.96
N PHE A 41 -16.91 13.65 -10.70
CA PHE A 41 -15.62 13.17 -11.18
C PHE A 41 -15.25 11.82 -10.58
N ALA A 42 -15.44 11.64 -9.28
CA ALA A 42 -15.20 10.37 -8.59
C ALA A 42 -16.15 9.26 -9.07
N ALA A 43 -17.41 9.58 -9.37
CA ALA A 43 -18.37 8.64 -9.96
C ALA A 43 -17.95 8.25 -11.38
N PHE A 44 -17.56 9.21 -12.21
CA PHE A 44 -17.02 8.94 -13.54
C PHE A 44 -15.80 8.02 -13.49
N MET A 45 -14.85 8.30 -12.59
CA MET A 45 -13.67 7.45 -12.39
C MET A 45 -14.01 6.05 -11.89
N THR A 46 -14.95 5.93 -10.95
CA THR A 46 -15.39 4.61 -10.44
C THR A 46 -16.06 3.79 -11.55
N LEU A 47 -16.93 4.41 -12.35
CA LEU A 47 -17.56 3.76 -13.50
C LEU A 47 -16.56 3.43 -14.62
N ALA A 48 -15.59 4.31 -14.86
CA ALA A 48 -14.53 4.06 -15.85
C ALA A 48 -13.70 2.82 -15.48
N ILE A 49 -13.40 2.62 -14.19
CA ILE A 49 -12.72 1.42 -13.70
C ILE A 49 -13.63 0.19 -13.85
N PHE A 50 -14.90 0.28 -13.45
CA PHE A 50 -15.84 -0.84 -13.62
C PHE A 50 -16.15 -1.19 -15.08
N SER A 51 -15.90 -0.27 -16.02
CA SER A 51 -16.02 -0.57 -17.45
C SER A 51 -15.10 -1.71 -17.90
N PHE A 52 -14.04 -2.03 -17.15
CA PHE A 52 -13.20 -3.20 -17.39
C PHE A 52 -14.00 -4.50 -17.46
N LEU A 53 -15.07 -4.61 -16.66
CA LEU A 53 -15.91 -5.81 -16.63
C LEU A 53 -16.61 -6.10 -17.97
N PHE A 54 -16.80 -5.06 -18.79
CA PHE A 54 -17.44 -5.16 -20.11
C PHE A 54 -16.45 -5.27 -21.28
N GLY A 55 -15.13 -5.23 -21.01
CA GLY A 55 -14.04 -5.31 -21.99
C GLY A 55 -13.15 -4.06 -22.04
N ASP A 56 -12.19 -4.04 -22.98
CA ASP A 56 -11.25 -2.94 -23.18
C ASP A 56 -11.96 -1.68 -23.73
N ASN A 57 -12.27 -0.73 -22.85
CA ASN A 57 -12.88 0.57 -23.20
C ASN A 57 -11.85 1.71 -23.07
N PRO A 58 -11.77 2.69 -23.99
CA PRO A 58 -10.96 3.89 -23.82
C PRO A 58 -11.10 4.59 -22.46
N ALA A 59 -12.30 4.58 -21.88
CA ALA A 59 -12.55 5.15 -20.56
C ALA A 59 -11.75 4.45 -19.45
N TYR A 60 -11.66 3.12 -19.49
CA TYR A 60 -10.86 2.34 -18.54
C TYR A 60 -9.37 2.67 -18.68
N LYS A 61 -8.83 2.66 -19.90
CA LYS A 61 -7.42 2.98 -20.16
C LYS A 61 -7.05 4.40 -19.70
N PHE A 62 -7.95 5.36 -19.91
CA PHE A 62 -7.76 6.71 -19.39
C PHE A 62 -7.68 6.74 -17.85
N ALA A 63 -8.62 6.08 -17.16
CA ALA A 63 -8.62 6.01 -15.71
C ALA A 63 -7.36 5.30 -15.17
N GLU A 64 -6.92 4.23 -15.83
CA GLU A 64 -5.69 3.50 -15.50
C GLU A 64 -4.45 4.39 -15.63
N HIS A 65 -4.25 5.05 -16.78
CA HIS A 65 -3.12 5.95 -16.98
C HIS A 65 -3.14 7.15 -16.04
N LEU A 66 -4.32 7.72 -15.78
CA LEU A 66 -4.47 8.80 -14.82
C LEU A 66 -4.09 8.33 -13.40
N PHE A 67 -4.61 7.19 -12.96
CA PHE A 67 -4.34 6.64 -11.63
C PHE A 67 -2.84 6.33 -11.44
N VAL A 68 -2.22 5.64 -12.40
CA VAL A 68 -0.79 5.32 -12.35
C VAL A 68 0.06 6.59 -12.43
N GLY A 69 -0.31 7.55 -13.28
CA GLY A 69 0.38 8.82 -13.43
C GLY A 69 0.34 9.67 -12.16
N VAL A 70 -0.84 9.82 -11.54
CA VAL A 70 -1.00 10.55 -10.27
C VAL A 70 -0.25 9.84 -9.14
N SER A 71 -0.29 8.51 -9.08
CA SER A 71 0.45 7.74 -8.07
C SER A 71 1.96 7.93 -8.19
N ALA A 72 2.50 7.89 -9.42
CA ALA A 72 3.91 8.13 -9.69
C ALA A 72 4.32 9.58 -9.37
N ALA A 73 3.49 10.56 -9.76
CA ALA A 73 3.72 11.97 -9.49
C ALA A 73 3.70 12.27 -7.97
N TYR A 74 2.73 11.72 -7.23
CA TYR A 74 2.65 11.86 -5.79
C TYR A 74 3.92 11.34 -5.11
N TRP A 75 4.34 10.12 -5.44
CA TRP A 75 5.58 9.55 -4.90
C TRP A 75 6.81 10.39 -5.25
N MET A 76 6.90 10.92 -6.46
CA MET A 76 7.99 11.81 -6.87
C MET A 76 8.03 13.08 -6.03
N VAL A 77 6.89 13.76 -5.87
CA VAL A 77 6.80 15.02 -5.10
C VAL A 77 7.09 14.78 -3.63
N VAL A 78 6.50 13.75 -3.03
CA VAL A 78 6.76 13.39 -1.64
C VAL A 78 8.24 13.10 -1.44
N THR A 79 8.84 12.23 -2.25
CA THR A 79 10.27 11.87 -2.12
C THR A 79 11.17 13.08 -2.36
N PHE A 80 10.82 13.99 -3.26
CA PHE A 80 11.56 15.21 -3.48
C PHE A 80 11.62 16.05 -2.20
N TRP A 81 10.48 16.32 -1.57
CA TRP A 81 10.43 17.16 -0.37
C TRP A 81 10.89 16.47 0.92
N THR A 82 10.63 15.17 1.08
CA THR A 82 10.94 14.45 2.33
C THR A 82 12.30 13.77 2.33
N ALA A 83 12.84 13.42 1.16
CA ALA A 83 14.12 12.73 1.06
C ALA A 83 15.18 13.58 0.37
N LEU A 84 14.90 14.13 -0.82
CA LEU A 84 15.92 14.81 -1.61
C LEU A 84 16.31 16.17 -1.00
N VAL A 85 15.34 17.02 -0.67
CA VAL A 85 15.60 18.34 -0.08
C VAL A 85 16.37 18.24 1.25
N PRO A 86 15.92 17.49 2.27
CA PRO A 86 16.65 17.46 3.54
C PRO A 86 17.96 16.65 3.50
N ASN A 87 18.02 15.51 2.82
CA ASN A 87 19.21 14.63 2.89
C ASN A 87 20.32 15.01 1.90
N LEU A 88 19.99 15.67 0.79
CA LEU A 88 20.98 16.08 -0.22
C LEU A 88 21.23 17.57 -0.16
N PHE A 89 20.21 18.38 -0.47
CA PHE A 89 20.39 19.83 -0.56
C PHE A 89 20.59 20.46 0.83
N GLY A 90 19.91 19.97 1.86
CA GLY A 90 20.01 20.48 3.22
C GLY A 90 21.38 20.26 3.87
N LYS A 91 22.15 19.28 3.39
CA LYS A 91 23.51 18.99 3.87
C LYS A 91 24.61 19.58 2.98
N LEU A 92 24.33 19.77 1.69
CA LEU A 92 25.27 20.35 0.73
C LEU A 92 25.22 21.88 0.69
N PHE A 93 24.03 22.48 0.81
CA PHE A 93 23.79 23.93 0.82
C PHE A 93 22.86 24.34 1.98
N PRO A 94 23.31 24.17 3.24
CA PRO A 94 22.49 24.34 4.43
C PRO A 94 21.87 25.75 4.54
N ASP A 95 22.60 26.80 4.16
CA ASP A 95 22.12 28.18 4.24
C ASP A 95 21.01 28.52 3.22
N LEU A 96 21.11 28.00 1.99
CA LEU A 96 20.12 28.24 0.93
C LEU A 96 18.83 27.46 1.19
N VAL A 97 18.95 26.20 1.63
CA VAL A 97 17.79 25.35 1.91
C VAL A 97 17.06 25.82 3.17
N ALA A 98 17.80 26.18 4.22
CA ALA A 98 17.20 26.72 5.44
C ALA A 98 16.50 28.08 5.23
N THR A 99 16.84 28.82 4.18
CA THR A 99 16.24 30.12 3.87
C THR A 99 15.04 30.01 2.92
N TYR A 100 15.11 29.18 1.88
CA TYR A 100 14.12 29.20 0.80
C TYR A 100 13.23 27.95 0.71
N LEU A 101 13.68 26.80 1.23
CA LEU A 101 13.02 25.51 0.98
C LEU A 101 12.43 24.89 2.26
N MET A 102 13.15 24.96 3.38
CA MET A 102 12.72 24.39 4.67
C MET A 102 13.23 25.25 5.84
N PRO A 103 12.46 26.23 6.32
CA PRO A 103 12.85 27.07 7.45
C PRO A 103 12.96 26.30 8.79
N GLY A 104 12.40 25.09 8.86
CA GLY A 104 12.52 24.18 10.02
C GLY A 104 13.80 23.34 10.05
N LEU A 105 14.71 23.47 9.09
CA LEU A 105 15.99 22.73 9.07
C LEU A 105 17.01 23.30 10.09
N LYS A 106 16.74 24.47 10.68
CA LYS A 106 17.55 25.09 11.73
C LYS A 106 17.18 24.51 13.09
N GLU A 107 17.83 23.43 13.50
CA GLU A 107 17.85 23.09 14.92
C GLU A 107 18.73 24.11 15.65
N ASN A 108 18.17 24.80 16.64
CA ASN A 108 18.87 25.77 17.50
C ASN A 108 19.61 26.91 16.75
N GLY A 109 19.09 27.37 15.62
CA GLY A 109 19.63 28.53 14.90
C GLY A 109 20.97 28.30 14.20
N LYS A 110 21.49 27.06 14.17
CA LYS A 110 22.67 26.67 13.41
C LYS A 110 22.25 25.76 12.27
N ALA A 111 22.59 26.13 11.05
CA ALA A 111 22.48 25.23 9.92
C ALA A 111 23.54 24.12 10.10
N PRO A 112 23.23 22.85 9.75
CA PRO A 112 24.21 21.76 9.85
C PRO A 112 25.48 22.10 9.07
N GLU A 113 26.63 21.63 9.55
CA GLU A 113 27.91 21.85 8.87
C GLU A 113 27.87 21.31 7.44
N GLN A 114 28.48 22.06 6.52
CA GLN A 114 28.57 21.67 5.11
C GLN A 114 29.41 20.40 5.01
N ASP A 115 28.77 19.28 4.68
CA ASP A 115 29.46 18.04 4.45
C ASP A 115 29.58 17.78 2.94
N LEU A 116 30.77 18.08 2.40
CA LEU A 116 31.09 17.91 0.99
C LEU A 116 30.99 16.44 0.53
N PHE A 117 30.97 15.47 1.45
CA PHE A 117 30.78 14.06 1.11
C PHE A 117 29.45 13.79 0.40
N TYR A 118 28.43 14.65 0.63
CA TYR A 118 27.13 14.56 -0.05
C TYR A 118 27.17 14.92 -1.54
N LEU A 119 28.31 15.40 -2.05
CA LEU A 119 28.55 15.56 -3.48
C LEU A 119 28.55 14.20 -4.20
N VAL A 120 28.95 13.12 -3.53
CA VAL A 120 28.94 11.77 -4.11
C VAL A 120 27.49 11.32 -4.43
N PRO A 121 26.52 11.35 -3.49
CA PRO A 121 25.11 11.16 -3.79
C PRO A 121 24.55 12.09 -4.88
N LEU A 122 24.99 13.36 -4.95
CA LEU A 122 24.56 14.29 -6.01
C LEU A 122 25.00 13.80 -7.38
N VAL A 123 26.27 13.41 -7.52
CA VAL A 123 26.80 12.83 -8.76
C VAL A 123 25.99 11.59 -9.13
N PHE A 124 25.79 10.65 -8.20
CA PHE A 124 24.98 9.45 -8.47
C PHE A 124 23.53 9.78 -8.85
N GLY A 125 22.93 10.82 -8.26
CA GLY A 125 21.62 11.33 -8.64
C GLY A 125 21.58 11.86 -10.07
N ILE A 126 22.60 12.62 -10.48
CA ILE A 126 22.75 13.10 -11.86
C ILE A 126 22.95 11.91 -12.81
N LEU A 127 23.78 10.92 -12.47
CA LEU A 127 23.98 9.72 -13.28
C LEU A 127 22.68 8.93 -13.51
N LEU A 128 21.71 8.97 -12.57
CA LEU A 128 20.39 8.36 -12.77
C LEU A 128 19.53 9.09 -13.80
N LEU A 129 19.68 10.42 -13.96
CA LEU A 129 18.92 11.18 -14.96
C LEU A 129 19.26 10.73 -16.39
N TRP A 130 20.46 10.18 -16.62
CA TRP A 130 20.86 9.62 -17.91
C TRP A 130 20.03 8.41 -18.32
N ARG A 131 19.24 7.82 -17.41
CA ARG A 131 18.24 6.80 -17.73
C ARG A 131 17.10 7.33 -18.60
N LEU A 132 16.77 8.62 -18.49
CA LEU A 132 15.74 9.26 -19.32
C LEU A 132 16.20 9.48 -20.76
N SER A 133 17.52 9.42 -21.00
CA SER A 133 18.11 9.57 -22.33
C SER A 133 18.43 8.19 -22.93
N PRO A 134 18.01 7.90 -24.18
CA PRO A 134 18.36 6.65 -24.85
C PRO A 134 19.86 6.53 -25.19
N LYS A 135 20.62 7.64 -25.13
CA LYS A 135 21.98 7.71 -25.68
C LYS A 135 23.08 7.17 -24.76
N ALA A 136 22.85 7.08 -23.43
CA ALA A 136 23.90 6.64 -22.50
C ALA A 136 23.35 5.94 -21.23
N PRO A 137 22.60 4.83 -21.38
CA PRO A 137 22.03 4.10 -20.24
C PRO A 137 23.08 3.40 -19.36
N TRP A 138 24.31 3.18 -19.86
CA TRP A 138 25.37 2.51 -19.10
C TRP A 138 25.76 3.29 -17.84
N LEU A 139 25.68 4.62 -17.90
CA LEU A 139 26.12 5.50 -16.84
C LEU A 139 25.20 5.42 -15.62
N SER A 140 23.90 5.23 -15.86
CA SER A 140 22.90 4.97 -14.81
C SER A 140 23.10 3.62 -14.10
N ARG A 141 23.83 2.66 -14.69
CA ARG A 141 24.01 1.32 -14.08
C ARG A 141 24.85 1.39 -12.80
N TRP A 142 25.84 2.29 -12.72
CA TRP A 142 26.65 2.49 -11.52
C TRP A 142 25.82 2.97 -10.34
N ALA A 143 24.95 3.95 -10.57
CA ALA A 143 24.03 4.43 -9.55
C ALA A 143 23.03 3.34 -9.12
N LEU A 144 22.54 2.54 -10.07
CA LEU A 144 21.63 1.44 -9.76
C LEU A 144 22.31 0.34 -8.96
N ALA A 145 23.56 -0.03 -9.29
CA ALA A 145 24.34 -1.01 -8.54
C ALA A 145 24.56 -0.55 -7.09
N PHE A 146 24.85 0.74 -6.89
CA PHE A 146 24.97 1.34 -5.56
C PHE A 146 23.65 1.27 -4.78
N ILE A 147 22.52 1.65 -5.40
CA ILE A 147 21.19 1.56 -4.77
C ILE A 147 20.86 0.12 -4.39
N ILE A 148 21.05 -0.85 -5.28
CA ILE A 148 20.77 -2.26 -5.03
C ILE A 148 21.68 -2.79 -3.91
N GLY A 149 22.97 -2.47 -3.93
CA GLY A 149 23.92 -2.89 -2.89
C GLY A 149 23.54 -2.40 -1.50
N ILE A 150 23.21 -1.10 -1.37
CA ILE A 150 22.77 -0.51 -0.10
C ILE A 150 21.44 -1.11 0.33
N THR A 151 20.45 -1.17 -0.56
CA THR A 151 19.12 -1.68 -0.19
C THR A 151 19.19 -3.16 0.21
N ALA A 152 19.94 -3.99 -0.49
CA ALA A 152 20.16 -5.38 -0.12
C ALA A 152 20.88 -5.52 1.23
N GLY A 153 21.93 -4.72 1.47
CA GLY A 153 22.67 -4.74 2.73
C GLY A 153 21.80 -4.32 3.93
N LEU A 154 21.07 -3.19 3.79
CA LEU A 154 20.15 -2.72 4.83
C LEU A 154 18.99 -3.70 5.06
N ARG A 155 18.44 -4.29 3.99
CA ARG A 155 17.38 -5.30 4.10
C ARG A 155 17.86 -6.56 4.76
N LEU A 156 19.08 -7.01 4.49
CA LEU A 156 19.67 -8.19 5.14
C LEU A 156 19.78 -7.98 6.66
N ILE A 157 20.37 -6.85 7.08
CA ILE A 157 20.52 -6.52 8.50
C ILE A 157 19.15 -6.30 9.15
N GLY A 158 18.24 -5.58 8.48
CA GLY A 158 16.88 -5.34 8.96
C GLY A 158 16.08 -6.63 9.12
N PHE A 159 16.19 -7.56 8.18
CA PHE A 159 15.56 -8.87 8.26
C PHE A 159 16.12 -9.69 9.43
N LEU A 160 17.45 -9.72 9.61
CA LEU A 160 18.07 -10.45 10.72
C LEU A 160 17.66 -9.86 12.09
N SER A 161 17.67 -8.54 12.23
CA SER A 161 17.37 -7.89 13.50
C SER A 161 15.89 -7.84 13.83
N SER A 162 15.04 -7.48 12.87
CA SER A 162 13.63 -7.22 13.11
C SER A 162 12.78 -8.45 12.89
N ASP A 163 13.01 -9.19 11.79
CA ASP A 163 12.16 -10.32 11.46
C ASP A 163 12.66 -11.56 12.21
N PHE A 164 13.94 -11.94 12.07
CA PHE A 164 14.46 -13.16 12.68
C PHE A 164 14.56 -13.07 14.21
N ILE A 165 15.35 -12.12 14.74
CA ILE A 165 15.49 -11.95 16.20
C ILE A 165 14.17 -11.50 16.84
N GLY A 166 13.42 -10.61 16.18
CA GLY A 166 12.12 -10.16 16.67
C GLY A 166 11.10 -11.28 16.77
N GLN A 167 11.01 -12.18 15.79
CA GLN A 167 10.12 -13.35 15.87
C GLN A 167 10.51 -14.32 16.98
N ILE A 168 11.82 -14.56 17.18
CA ILE A 168 12.31 -15.38 18.30
C ILE A 168 11.88 -14.74 19.63
N ARG A 169 12.12 -13.44 19.80
CA ARG A 169 11.73 -12.70 21.00
C ARG A 169 10.21 -12.71 21.23
N ASN A 170 9.42 -12.51 20.18
CA ASN A 170 7.96 -12.51 20.26
C ASN A 170 7.38 -13.90 20.57
N THR A 171 8.16 -14.97 20.38
CA THR A 171 7.76 -16.33 20.75
C THR A 171 8.19 -16.68 22.19
N MET A 172 9.09 -15.92 22.81
CA MET A 172 9.47 -16.05 24.23
C MET A 172 8.44 -15.41 25.16
N VAL A 173 7.20 -15.93 25.13
CA VAL A 173 6.09 -15.47 25.96
C VAL A 173 5.96 -16.25 27.27
N PRO A 174 5.53 -15.62 28.37
CA PRO A 174 5.32 -16.31 29.64
C PRO A 174 4.16 -17.31 29.55
N PHE A 175 4.34 -18.48 30.15
CA PHE A 175 3.34 -19.57 30.16
C PHE A 175 2.07 -19.25 30.95
N VAL A 176 2.15 -18.34 31.94
CA VAL A 176 1.01 -17.87 32.73
C VAL A 176 1.10 -16.36 32.82
N VAL A 177 0.08 -15.66 32.32
CA VAL A 177 -0.02 -14.20 32.43
C VAL A 177 -0.83 -13.86 33.67
N LEU A 178 -0.17 -13.26 34.65
CA LEU A 178 -0.80 -12.74 35.86
C LEU A 178 -0.99 -11.23 35.70
N SER A 179 -2.19 -10.73 35.99
CA SER A 179 -2.48 -9.29 36.07
C SER A 179 -1.64 -8.62 37.17
N ALA A 180 -1.50 -7.29 37.08
CA ALA A 180 -0.94 -6.47 38.16
C ALA A 180 -1.65 -6.68 39.51
N ASP A 181 -2.93 -7.08 39.49
CA ASP A 181 -3.74 -7.40 40.67
C ASP A 181 -3.65 -8.87 41.12
N GLY A 182 -2.73 -9.67 40.57
CA GLY A 182 -2.49 -11.08 40.95
C GLY A 182 -3.52 -12.10 40.43
N GLY A 183 -4.56 -11.65 39.71
CA GLY A 183 -5.53 -12.53 39.04
C GLY A 183 -5.01 -13.12 37.72
N PRO A 184 -5.31 -14.38 37.39
CA PRO A 184 -4.92 -14.97 36.11
C PRO A 184 -5.74 -14.41 34.93
N LEU A 185 -5.05 -13.89 33.92
CA LEU A 185 -5.65 -13.49 32.64
C LEU A 185 -5.73 -14.71 31.72
N TRP A 186 -6.85 -15.43 31.80
CA TRP A 186 -7.06 -16.65 31.03
C TRP A 186 -7.01 -16.42 29.51
N GLY A 187 -7.48 -15.26 29.03
CA GLY A 187 -7.44 -14.91 27.61
C GLY A 187 -6.02 -14.84 27.05
N ASP A 188 -5.15 -14.08 27.71
CA ASP A 188 -3.75 -13.92 27.28
C ASP A 188 -2.93 -15.18 27.49
N THR A 189 -3.21 -15.92 28.57
CA THR A 189 -2.57 -17.20 28.86
C THR A 189 -2.89 -18.24 27.76
N ILE A 190 -4.15 -18.34 27.33
CA ILE A 190 -4.54 -19.22 26.22
C ILE A 190 -3.87 -18.78 24.92
N ASN A 191 -3.81 -17.48 24.63
CA ASN A 191 -3.17 -16.97 23.43
C ASN A 191 -1.68 -17.32 23.37
N ASN A 192 -0.96 -17.14 24.48
CA ASN A 192 0.46 -17.49 24.59
C ASN A 192 0.69 -18.99 24.41
N LEU A 193 -0.17 -19.83 25.01
CA LEU A 193 -0.10 -21.28 24.85
C LEU A 193 -0.37 -21.73 23.42
N VAL A 194 -1.40 -21.18 22.77
CA VAL A 194 -1.71 -21.47 21.36
C VAL A 194 -0.56 -21.05 20.45
N THR A 195 0.05 -19.90 20.71
CA THR A 195 1.22 -19.42 19.95
C THR A 195 2.41 -20.36 20.14
N LEU A 196 2.74 -20.73 21.38
CA LEU A 196 3.86 -21.62 21.67
C LEU A 196 3.68 -23.02 21.08
N VAL A 197 2.51 -23.64 21.28
CA VAL A 197 2.18 -24.95 20.72
C VAL A 197 2.13 -24.88 19.19
N GLY A 198 1.55 -23.82 18.63
CA GLY A 198 1.45 -23.60 17.20
C GLY A 198 2.81 -23.47 16.52
N VAL A 199 3.70 -22.65 17.07
CA VAL A 199 5.07 -22.48 16.54
C VAL A 199 5.87 -23.77 16.69
N THR A 200 5.82 -24.42 17.85
CA THR A 200 6.58 -25.66 18.09
C THR A 200 6.12 -26.79 17.15
N THR A 201 4.81 -26.98 17.00
CA THR A 201 4.25 -28.02 16.11
C THR A 201 4.50 -27.70 14.64
N ALA A 202 4.46 -26.43 14.22
CA ALA A 202 4.81 -26.01 12.87
C ALA A 202 6.30 -26.22 12.57
N LEU A 203 7.20 -25.94 13.53
CA LEU A 203 8.62 -26.24 13.40
C LEU A 203 8.87 -27.75 13.28
N CYS A 204 8.16 -28.59 14.06
CA CYS A 204 8.23 -30.05 13.89
C CYS A 204 7.79 -30.50 12.49
N TYR A 205 6.77 -29.87 11.91
CA TYR A 205 6.33 -30.17 10.54
C TYR A 205 7.41 -29.84 9.49
N PHE A 206 8.06 -28.67 9.59
CA PHE A 206 9.13 -28.27 8.66
C PHE A 206 10.49 -28.92 8.95
N TYR A 207 10.62 -29.66 10.06
CA TYR A 207 11.84 -30.38 10.39
C TYR A 207 11.97 -31.64 9.53
N PHE A 208 12.56 -31.49 8.34
CA PHE A 208 12.72 -32.57 7.36
C PHE A 208 13.81 -33.60 7.72
N SER A 209 14.59 -33.36 8.78
CA SER A 209 15.72 -34.24 9.16
C SER A 209 15.31 -35.48 9.96
N LYS A 210 14.02 -35.65 10.27
CA LYS A 210 13.48 -36.85 10.93
C LYS A 210 12.24 -37.32 10.17
N GLU A 211 12.18 -38.61 9.87
CA GLU A 211 11.00 -39.23 9.25
C GLU A 211 9.76 -39.03 10.14
N HIS A 212 8.64 -38.66 9.51
CA HIS A 212 7.39 -38.31 10.19
C HIS A 212 6.62 -39.54 10.70
N ASP A 213 7.27 -40.40 11.48
CA ASP A 213 6.67 -41.64 11.99
C ASP A 213 6.25 -41.54 13.48
N GLY A 214 5.19 -42.30 13.81
CA GLY A 214 4.69 -42.45 15.18
C GLY A 214 4.17 -41.15 15.81
N VAL A 215 4.67 -40.81 17.01
CA VAL A 215 4.25 -39.63 17.79
C VAL A 215 4.67 -38.33 17.10
N PHE A 216 5.83 -38.33 16.43
CA PHE A 216 6.35 -37.15 15.72
C PHE A 216 5.47 -36.78 14.51
N GLY A 217 4.93 -37.78 13.81
CA GLY A 217 3.93 -37.57 12.75
C GLY A 217 2.61 -36.98 13.26
N ARG A 218 2.14 -37.35 14.47
CA ARG A 218 0.92 -36.76 15.07
C ARG A 218 1.12 -35.31 15.48
N ILE A 219 2.27 -34.97 16.09
CA ILE A 219 2.64 -33.59 16.45
C ILE A 219 2.74 -32.73 15.20
N SER A 220 3.37 -33.25 14.14
CA SER A 220 3.48 -32.56 12.85
C SER A 220 2.12 -32.36 12.18
N ARG A 221 1.17 -33.28 12.35
CA ARG A 221 -0.21 -33.11 11.86
C ARG A 221 -0.88 -31.90 12.50
N VAL A 222 -0.72 -31.69 13.81
CA VAL A 222 -1.24 -30.48 14.48
C VAL A 222 -0.62 -29.22 13.87
N GLY A 223 0.69 -29.24 13.59
CA GLY A 223 1.37 -28.15 12.89
C GLY A 223 0.79 -27.86 11.51
N ILE A 224 0.44 -28.90 10.73
CA ILE A 224 -0.25 -28.74 9.44
C ILE A 224 -1.59 -28.04 9.62
N TRP A 225 -2.40 -28.45 10.59
CA TRP A 225 -3.68 -27.79 10.88
C TRP A 225 -3.48 -26.31 11.26
N THR A 226 -2.51 -26.01 12.12
CA THR A 226 -2.16 -24.63 12.48
C THR A 226 -1.75 -23.80 11.26
N LEU A 227 -0.93 -24.36 10.35
CA LEU A 227 -0.52 -23.69 9.11
C LEU A 227 -1.70 -23.49 8.15
N MET A 228 -2.57 -24.49 7.99
CA MET A 228 -3.76 -24.37 7.13
C MET A 228 -4.73 -23.31 7.63
N ILE A 229 -4.93 -23.22 8.95
CA ILE A 229 -5.80 -22.19 9.56
C ILE A 229 -5.20 -20.80 9.34
N THR A 230 -3.91 -20.61 9.59
CA THR A 230 -3.24 -19.30 9.44
C THR A 230 -3.19 -18.85 7.98
N PHE A 231 -2.83 -19.72 7.03
CA PHE A 231 -2.89 -19.41 5.60
C PHE A 231 -4.33 -19.18 5.11
N GLY A 232 -5.29 -19.96 5.61
CA GLY A 232 -6.71 -19.79 5.32
C GLY A 232 -7.24 -18.43 5.78
N ALA A 233 -6.86 -18.00 6.99
CA ALA A 233 -7.18 -16.68 7.52
C ALA A 233 -6.52 -15.56 6.68
N GLY A 234 -5.25 -15.72 6.29
CA GLY A 234 -4.56 -14.78 5.41
C GLY A 234 -5.25 -14.64 4.05
N PHE A 235 -5.63 -15.74 3.42
CA PHE A 235 -6.42 -15.73 2.18
C PHE A 235 -7.78 -15.03 2.39
N GLY A 236 -8.51 -15.40 3.44
CA GLY A 236 -9.81 -14.82 3.79
C GLY A 236 -9.74 -13.30 4.01
N TYR A 237 -8.69 -12.81 4.64
CA TYR A 237 -8.46 -11.38 4.85
C TYR A 237 -8.32 -10.63 3.52
N THR A 238 -7.58 -11.18 2.56
CA THR A 238 -7.44 -10.54 1.24
C THR A 238 -8.76 -10.52 0.45
N VAL A 239 -9.57 -11.58 0.53
CA VAL A 239 -10.89 -11.65 -0.10
C VAL A 239 -11.84 -10.64 0.54
N MET A 240 -11.89 -10.60 1.88
CA MET A 240 -12.69 -9.62 2.62
C MET A 240 -12.30 -8.19 2.24
N GLY A 241 -11.00 -7.89 2.15
CA GLY A 241 -10.52 -6.57 1.73
C GLY A 241 -11.01 -6.18 0.33
N ARG A 242 -10.95 -7.10 -0.64
CA ARG A 242 -11.44 -6.85 -2.01
C ARG A 242 -12.96 -6.65 -2.05
N VAL A 243 -13.73 -7.47 -1.33
CA VAL A 243 -15.19 -7.34 -1.25
C VAL A 243 -15.58 -6.05 -0.53
N ALA A 244 -14.90 -5.69 0.56
CA ALA A 244 -15.13 -4.44 1.28
C ALA A 244 -14.87 -3.22 0.38
N LEU A 245 -13.80 -3.23 -0.41
CA LEU A 245 -13.54 -2.17 -1.40
C LEU A 245 -14.65 -2.09 -2.46
N LEU A 246 -15.14 -3.24 -2.97
CA LEU A 246 -16.25 -3.27 -3.91
C LEU A 246 -17.53 -2.68 -3.29
N VAL A 247 -17.88 -3.12 -2.07
CA VAL A 247 -19.04 -2.62 -1.34
C VAL A 247 -18.93 -1.11 -1.10
N GLY A 248 -17.77 -0.62 -0.67
CA GLY A 248 -17.53 0.81 -0.48
C GLY A 248 -17.71 1.61 -1.78
N ARG A 249 -17.28 1.08 -2.93
CA ARG A 249 -17.51 1.74 -4.23
C ARG A 249 -18.97 1.68 -4.68
N LEU A 250 -19.69 0.60 -4.40
CA LEU A 250 -21.13 0.51 -4.68
C LEU A 250 -21.94 1.44 -3.77
N GLN A 251 -21.62 1.51 -2.48
CA GLN A 251 -22.23 2.47 -1.55
C GLN A 251 -22.01 3.90 -2.01
N PHE A 252 -20.79 4.26 -2.40
CA PHE A 252 -20.50 5.58 -2.96
C PHE A 252 -21.36 5.89 -4.20
N LEU A 253 -21.49 4.95 -5.14
CA LEU A 253 -22.32 5.17 -6.33
C LEU A 253 -23.81 5.29 -6.00
N LEU A 254 -24.34 4.41 -5.14
CA LEU A 254 -25.77 4.32 -4.89
C LEU A 254 -26.29 5.34 -3.87
N ILE A 255 -25.51 5.62 -2.83
CA ILE A 255 -25.89 6.47 -1.69
C ILE A 255 -25.34 7.89 -1.91
N ASP A 256 -24.03 8.05 -2.08
CA ASP A 256 -23.42 9.39 -2.15
C ASP A 256 -23.68 10.09 -3.49
N TRP A 257 -23.59 9.35 -4.59
CA TRP A 257 -23.79 9.90 -5.94
C TRP A 257 -25.26 9.90 -6.36
N LEU A 258 -25.91 8.73 -6.52
CA LEU A 258 -27.31 8.66 -6.99
C LEU A 258 -28.36 8.96 -5.89
N ARG A 259 -28.00 8.88 -4.61
CA ARG A 259 -28.92 9.05 -3.46
C ARG A 259 -30.22 8.26 -3.63
N LEU A 260 -30.07 6.97 -3.97
CA LEU A 260 -31.19 6.04 -4.18
C LEU A 260 -31.74 5.50 -2.87
N ALA A 261 -30.89 5.40 -1.85
CA ALA A 261 -31.24 5.03 -0.49
C ALA A 261 -30.85 6.18 0.45
N SER A 262 -31.67 6.40 1.49
CA SER A 262 -31.24 7.19 2.64
C SER A 262 -30.08 6.47 3.36
N PRO A 263 -29.16 7.22 4.00
CA PRO A 263 -28.02 6.65 4.71
C PRO A 263 -28.42 5.60 5.75
#